data_AF-A0A1B9LFY9-F1
#
_entry.id   AF-A0A1B9LFY9-F1
#
_cell.length_a   1.000
_cell.length_b   1.000
_cell.length_c   1.000
_cell.angle_alpha   90.00
_cell.angle_beta   90.00
_cell.angle_gamma   90.00
#
_symmetry.space_group_name_H-M   'P 1'
#
loop_
_entity.id
_entity.type
_entity.pdbx_description
1 polymer ?
#
loop_
_entity_poly.entity_id
_entity_poly.type
_entity_poly.pdbx_seq_one_letter_code
_entity_poly.pdbx_strand_id
1 'polypeptide(L)'
;MLKKIGVLWLVFGLIFSSLAFSEEGATIIHGPFNISWYKNGELFFTRKDNGSVDFVLKYLDDFKLEKFQIIDDYEIEGGEPQVESVFFDKVLKDKTVFVIISWEINSRGVGTYGKLYQVYAYNKSNNKENKFVKNMTLYHDRELTGMEGMSDSTISSFKYKTATEVKKYINKTYNKK
;
A
#
# COMPACT_ATOMS: atom_id res chain seq x y z
N MET A 1 -63.53 14.87 -42.78
CA MET A 1 -62.08 14.63 -42.82
C MET A 1 -61.40 15.57 -41.84
N LEU A 2 -61.14 15.13 -40.60
CA LEU A 2 -60.38 15.91 -39.60
C LEU A 2 -58.98 15.30 -39.47
N LYS A 3 -57.96 16.15 -39.63
CA LYS A 3 -56.53 15.85 -39.53
C LYS A 3 -56.18 15.41 -38.10
N LYS A 4 -55.55 14.23 -37.96
CA LYS A 4 -54.81 13.85 -36.75
C LYS A 4 -53.56 14.73 -36.66
N ILE A 5 -53.43 15.49 -35.57
CA ILE A 5 -52.20 16.22 -35.22
C ILE A 5 -51.35 15.27 -34.38
N GLY A 6 -50.21 14.90 -34.94
CA GLY A 6 -49.19 14.09 -34.30
C GLY A 6 -48.23 14.94 -33.45
N VAL A 7 -47.94 14.40 -32.26
CA VAL A 7 -46.66 14.36 -31.54
C VAL A 7 -45.77 15.60 -31.57
N LEU A 8 -45.51 16.20 -30.40
CA LEU A 8 -44.18 16.73 -30.07
C LEU A 8 -43.94 16.87 -28.55
N TRP A 9 -43.00 16.05 -28.06
CA TRP A 9 -41.95 16.23 -27.04
C TRP A 9 -42.10 17.15 -25.80
N LEU A 10 -41.40 16.72 -24.73
CA LEU A 10 -40.92 17.40 -23.50
C LEU A 10 -41.49 16.75 -22.22
N VAL A 11 -40.76 16.26 -21.21
CA VAL A 11 -39.33 16.25 -20.85
C VAL A 11 -39.10 14.99 -20.01
N PHE A 12 -38.10 14.19 -20.36
CA PHE A 12 -37.57 13.15 -19.47
C PHE A 12 -36.49 13.80 -18.60
N GLY A 13 -36.90 14.30 -17.43
CA GLY A 13 -35.99 14.85 -16.43
C GLY A 13 -35.29 13.71 -15.69
N LEU A 14 -34.27 13.10 -16.32
CA LEU A 14 -33.29 12.33 -15.56
C LEU A 14 -32.47 13.33 -14.75
N ILE A 15 -32.83 13.44 -13.48
CA ILE A 15 -31.99 14.00 -12.45
C ILE A 15 -30.76 13.07 -12.38
N PHE A 16 -29.71 13.41 -13.12
CA PHE A 16 -28.37 12.93 -12.83
C PHE A 16 -27.95 13.61 -11.53
N SER A 17 -28.34 13.02 -10.40
CA SER A 17 -27.66 13.27 -9.15
C SER A 17 -26.26 12.70 -9.31
N SER A 18 -25.32 13.53 -9.74
CA SER A 18 -23.91 13.28 -9.50
C SER A 18 -23.74 13.24 -7.98
N LEU A 19 -23.77 12.06 -7.39
CA LEU A 19 -23.14 11.83 -6.11
C LEU A 19 -21.64 12.07 -6.33
N ALA A 20 -21.23 13.33 -6.23
CA ALA A 20 -19.87 13.67 -5.95
C ALA A 20 -19.63 13.19 -4.51
N PHE A 21 -19.18 11.95 -4.37
CA PHE A 21 -18.56 11.51 -3.13
C PHE A 21 -17.29 12.36 -2.98
N SER A 22 -17.36 13.35 -2.10
CA SER A 22 -16.18 14.00 -1.55
C SER A 22 -15.49 12.94 -0.70
N GLU A 23 -14.36 12.42 -1.18
CA GLU A 23 -13.48 11.53 -0.39
C GLU A 23 -12.69 12.42 0.58
N GLU A 24 -13.41 12.95 1.57
CA GLU A 24 -12.87 13.79 2.65
C GLU A 24 -12.48 12.85 3.80
N GLY A 25 -11.18 12.61 3.99
CA GLY A 25 -10.67 11.81 5.12
C GLY A 25 -9.28 11.20 4.92
N ALA A 26 -8.81 11.01 3.68
CA ALA A 26 -7.51 10.40 3.42
C ALA A 26 -6.40 11.46 3.26
N THR A 27 -5.44 11.52 4.20
CA THR A 27 -4.27 12.40 4.10
C THR A 27 -3.08 11.66 3.52
N ILE A 28 -2.39 12.21 2.51
CA ILE A 28 -1.15 11.63 2.01
C ILE A 28 -0.07 11.81 3.06
N ILE A 29 0.51 10.70 3.53
CA ILE A 29 1.52 10.68 4.59
C ILE A 29 2.93 10.37 4.08
N HIS A 30 3.04 9.78 2.89
CA HIS A 30 4.34 9.47 2.28
C HIS A 30 4.23 9.35 0.74
N GLY A 31 5.27 9.80 0.04
CA GLY A 31 5.32 9.83 -1.43
C GLY A 31 4.99 11.24 -1.96
N PRO A 32 4.66 11.37 -3.25
CA PRO A 32 4.60 10.30 -4.25
C PRO A 32 5.99 9.82 -4.69
N PHE A 33 6.07 8.54 -5.07
CA PHE A 33 7.24 7.96 -5.71
C PHE A 33 6.92 7.60 -7.16
N ASN A 34 7.61 8.26 -8.09
CA ASN A 34 7.46 7.99 -9.50
C ASN A 34 8.05 6.61 -9.86
N ILE A 35 7.25 5.77 -10.52
CA ILE A 35 7.67 4.46 -11.00
C ILE A 35 7.50 4.35 -12.52
N SER A 36 8.51 3.79 -13.18
CA SER A 36 8.51 3.62 -14.64
C SER A 36 7.75 2.36 -15.10
N TRP A 37 7.11 1.63 -14.17
CA TRP A 37 6.49 0.32 -14.48
C TRP A 37 5.09 0.48 -15.06
N TYR A 38 4.55 1.70 -14.94
CA TYR A 38 3.26 2.16 -15.42
C TYR A 38 3.43 3.54 -16.05
N LYS A 39 2.54 3.90 -16.98
CA LYS A 39 2.53 5.23 -17.56
C LYS A 39 2.06 6.23 -16.50
N ASN A 40 2.92 7.19 -16.15
CA ASN A 40 2.72 8.13 -15.05
C ASN A 40 2.40 7.41 -13.72
N GLY A 41 3.09 6.30 -13.45
CA GLY A 41 2.90 5.56 -12.21
C GLY A 41 3.45 6.33 -11.01
N GLU A 42 2.61 6.52 -10.01
CA GLU A 42 2.96 7.14 -8.73
C GLU A 42 2.51 6.23 -7.59
N LEU A 43 3.41 5.96 -6.65
CA LEU A 43 3.13 5.24 -5.42
C LEU A 43 3.07 6.21 -4.25
N PHE A 44 2.05 6.13 -3.41
CA PHE A 44 1.92 6.96 -2.22
C PHE A 44 1.15 6.23 -1.12
N PHE A 45 1.16 6.80 0.07
CA PHE A 45 0.53 6.25 1.26
C PHE A 45 -0.46 7.25 1.80
N THR A 46 -1.67 6.79 2.13
CA THR A 46 -2.72 7.62 2.71
C THR A 46 -3.15 7.08 4.05
N ARG A 47 -3.27 7.95 5.05
CA ARG A 47 -3.88 7.60 6.34
C ARG A 47 -5.38 7.82 6.28
N LYS A 48 -6.14 6.78 6.61
CA LYS A 48 -7.59 6.82 6.77
C LYS A 48 -7.98 7.33 8.15
N ASP A 49 -9.22 7.76 8.32
CA ASP A 49 -9.75 8.25 9.60
C ASP A 49 -9.70 7.22 10.72
N ASN A 50 -9.74 5.92 10.38
CA ASN A 50 -9.62 4.83 11.34
C ASN A 50 -8.15 4.55 11.76
N GLY A 51 -7.17 5.35 11.32
CA GLY A 51 -5.76 5.24 11.66
C GLY A 51 -4.94 4.27 10.79
N SER A 52 -5.59 3.36 10.06
CA SER A 52 -4.90 2.46 9.10
C SER A 52 -4.36 3.22 7.89
N VAL A 53 -3.42 2.60 7.18
CA VAL A 53 -2.69 3.24 6.08
C VAL A 53 -2.83 2.41 4.81
N ASP A 54 -3.40 3.03 3.77
CA ASP A 54 -3.43 2.43 2.44
C ASP A 54 -2.12 2.70 1.70
N PHE A 55 -1.62 1.68 1.00
CA PHE A 55 -0.58 1.81 0.00
C PHE A 55 -1.22 1.86 -1.39
N VAL A 56 -1.06 2.97 -2.12
CA VAL A 56 -1.84 3.25 -3.33
C VAL A 56 -0.95 3.45 -4.55
N LEU A 57 -1.38 2.90 -5.69
CA LEU A 57 -0.87 3.21 -7.03
C LEU A 57 -1.86 4.16 -7.74
N LYS A 58 -1.36 5.31 -8.19
CA LYS A 58 -1.99 6.10 -9.25
C LYS A 58 -1.28 5.85 -10.57
N TYR A 59 -2.02 5.65 -11.66
CA TYR A 59 -1.45 5.49 -13.00
C TYR A 59 -2.44 5.93 -14.08
N LEU A 60 -1.96 6.13 -15.32
CA LEU A 60 -2.82 6.32 -16.48
C LEU A 60 -3.09 4.99 -17.19
N ASP A 61 -4.36 4.72 -17.47
CA ASP A 61 -4.74 3.62 -18.35
C ASP A 61 -4.46 3.95 -19.83
N ASP A 62 -4.78 3.01 -20.72
CA ASP A 62 -4.56 3.14 -22.17
C ASP A 62 -5.38 4.29 -22.78
N PHE A 63 -6.48 4.69 -22.13
CA PHE A 63 -7.34 5.81 -22.52
C PHE A 63 -6.90 7.14 -21.88
N LYS A 64 -5.74 7.17 -21.20
CA LYS A 64 -5.21 8.34 -20.47
C LYS A 64 -6.11 8.80 -19.33
N LEU A 65 -6.91 7.90 -18.75
CA LEU A 65 -7.67 8.18 -17.54
C LEU A 65 -6.85 7.81 -16.31
N GLU A 66 -6.89 8.67 -15.29
CA GLU A 66 -6.29 8.36 -13.99
C GLU A 66 -7.04 7.22 -13.33
N LYS A 67 -6.27 6.24 -12.85
CA LYS A 67 -6.73 5.08 -12.10
C LYS A 67 -6.00 5.02 -10.78
N PHE A 68 -6.74 4.68 -9.74
CA PHE A 68 -6.22 4.44 -8.40
C PHE A 68 -6.43 2.97 -8.04
N GLN A 69 -5.41 2.36 -7.46
CA GLN A 69 -5.45 1.00 -6.95
C GLN A 69 -4.85 0.97 -5.56
N ILE A 70 -5.63 0.51 -4.58
CA ILE A 70 -5.10 0.10 -3.27
C ILE A 70 -4.32 -1.21 -3.48
N ILE A 71 -3.02 -1.15 -3.20
CA ILE A 71 -2.10 -2.27 -3.28
C ILE A 71 -2.17 -3.12 -2.01
N ASP A 72 -2.24 -2.45 -0.86
CA ASP A 72 -2.33 -3.07 0.46
C ASP A 72 -2.93 -2.08 1.46
N ASP A 73 -3.44 -2.62 2.57
CA ASP A 73 -3.94 -1.86 3.73
C ASP A 73 -3.18 -2.33 4.97
N TYR A 74 -2.49 -1.41 5.64
CA TYR A 74 -1.82 -1.70 6.91
C TYR A 74 -2.79 -1.34 8.03
N GLU A 75 -3.35 -2.35 8.66
CA GLU A 75 -4.29 -2.18 9.77
C GLU A 75 -3.58 -1.79 11.08
N ILE A 76 -4.37 -1.41 12.09
CA ILE A 76 -3.87 -1.15 13.44
C ILE A 76 -3.52 -2.48 14.10
N GLU A 77 -2.26 -2.62 14.53
CA GLU A 77 -1.77 -3.76 15.31
C GLU A 77 -1.18 -3.25 16.63
N GLY A 78 -2.01 -3.11 17.66
CA GLY A 78 -1.63 -2.52 18.95
C GLY A 78 -1.50 -0.99 18.92
N GLY A 79 -0.90 -0.43 17.87
CA GLY A 79 -0.80 1.00 17.60
C GLY A 79 -1.08 1.33 16.13
N GLU A 80 -0.99 2.61 15.75
CA GLU A 80 -1.15 3.02 14.35
C GLU A 80 0.11 2.68 13.53
N PRO A 81 -0.05 2.14 12.30
CA PRO A 81 1.06 1.83 11.41
C PRO A 81 1.84 3.09 11.01
N GLN A 82 3.16 2.99 11.06
CA GLN A 82 4.10 4.01 10.59
C GLN A 82 4.88 3.48 9.39
N VAL A 83 4.93 4.28 8.32
CA VAL A 83 5.76 4.00 7.14
C VAL A 83 7.18 4.47 7.42
N GLU A 84 8.04 3.56 7.84
CA GLU A 84 9.43 3.86 8.25
C GLU A 84 10.35 4.08 7.05
N SER A 85 10.14 3.30 5.98
CA SER A 85 10.95 3.42 4.78
C SER A 85 10.25 2.81 3.57
N VAL A 86 10.46 3.42 2.41
CA VAL A 86 10.04 2.90 1.11
C VAL A 86 11.23 2.95 0.18
N PHE A 87 11.55 1.83 -0.47
CA PHE A 87 12.67 1.77 -1.40
C PHE A 87 12.46 0.72 -2.47
N PHE A 88 13.29 0.81 -3.51
CA PHE A 88 13.23 -0.04 -4.68
C PHE A 88 14.52 -0.84 -4.77
N ASP A 89 14.40 -2.15 -4.99
CA ASP A 89 15.54 -3.02 -5.30
C ASP A 89 15.06 -4.21 -6.15
N LYS A 90 15.93 -5.21 -6.36
CA LYS A 90 15.61 -6.44 -7.08
C LYS A 90 15.67 -7.65 -6.17
N VAL A 91 14.74 -8.58 -6.39
CA VAL A 91 14.77 -9.94 -5.81
C VAL A 91 14.80 -10.92 -6.96
N LEU A 92 15.83 -11.75 -7.07
CA LEU A 92 16.01 -12.71 -8.16
C LEU A 92 15.86 -12.10 -9.58
N LYS A 93 16.23 -10.81 -9.73
CA LYS A 93 16.10 -9.93 -10.92
C LYS A 93 14.77 -9.20 -11.09
N ASP A 94 13.72 -9.60 -10.38
CA ASP A 94 12.43 -8.90 -10.43
C ASP A 94 12.52 -7.60 -9.66
N LYS A 95 11.99 -6.51 -10.26
CA LYS A 95 11.91 -5.22 -9.57
C LYS A 95 10.87 -5.34 -8.46
N THR A 96 11.26 -4.91 -7.26
CA THR A 96 10.48 -5.04 -6.04
C THR A 96 10.42 -3.69 -5.33
N VAL A 97 9.23 -3.32 -4.87
CA VAL A 97 9.03 -2.21 -3.92
C VAL A 97 9.05 -2.80 -2.53
N PHE A 98 9.89 -2.26 -1.66
CA PHE A 98 9.93 -2.62 -0.26
C PHE A 98 9.33 -1.50 0.57
N VAL A 99 8.54 -1.90 1.55
CA VAL A 99 7.94 -1.01 2.54
C VAL A 99 8.25 -1.56 3.92
N ILE A 100 8.89 -0.75 4.76
CA ILE A 100 9.10 -1.06 6.17
C ILE A 100 7.98 -0.36 6.94
N ILE A 101 7.11 -1.16 7.55
CA ILE A 101 6.04 -0.68 8.43
C ILE A 101 6.41 -1.02 9.86
N SER A 102 5.95 -0.19 10.79
CA SER A 102 6.04 -0.51 12.20
C SER A 102 4.84 -0.04 13.01
N TRP A 103 4.63 -0.68 14.15
CA TRP A 103 3.56 -0.37 15.10
C TRP A 103 4.14 -0.25 16.51
N GLU A 104 3.69 0.74 17.26
CA GLU A 104 4.00 0.82 18.69
C GLU A 104 3.14 -0.19 19.45
N ILE A 105 3.81 -1.08 20.19
CA ILE A 105 3.19 -2.10 21.02
C ILE A 105 3.36 -1.71 22.48
N ASN A 106 2.26 -1.74 23.25
CA ASN A 106 2.29 -1.39 24.67
C ASN A 106 1.39 -2.33 25.48
N SER A 107 1.87 -3.55 25.70
CA SER A 107 1.24 -4.59 26.52
C SER A 107 2.12 -4.92 27.73
N ARG A 108 2.43 -3.91 28.55
CA ARG A 108 3.32 -4.04 29.72
C ARG A 108 2.87 -5.09 30.73
N GLY A 109 1.56 -5.37 30.82
CA GLY A 109 1.01 -6.40 31.71
C GLY A 109 1.48 -7.83 31.40
N VAL A 110 1.92 -8.10 30.17
CA VAL A 110 2.53 -9.38 29.76
C VAL A 110 4.02 -9.23 29.41
N GLY A 111 4.62 -8.09 29.73
CA GLY A 111 6.03 -7.82 29.45
C GLY A 111 6.34 -7.65 27.97
N THR A 112 5.39 -7.15 27.17
CA THR A 112 5.57 -6.93 25.72
C THR A 112 5.35 -5.46 25.39
N TYR A 113 6.41 -4.74 25.03
CA TYR A 113 6.35 -3.34 24.65
C TYR A 113 7.55 -2.92 23.80
N GLY A 114 7.36 -1.90 22.97
CA GLY A 114 8.36 -1.44 22.01
C GLY A 114 7.74 -1.34 20.63
N LYS A 115 8.51 -1.63 19.59
CA LYS A 115 8.08 -1.44 18.21
C LYS A 115 8.10 -2.76 17.45
N LEU A 116 6.95 -3.16 16.92
CA LEU A 116 6.84 -4.28 15.98
C LEU A 116 7.17 -3.76 14.59
N TYR A 117 8.09 -4.42 13.89
CA TYR A 117 8.45 -4.11 12.51
C TYR A 117 8.00 -5.24 11.58
N GLN A 118 7.57 -4.88 10.37
CA GLN A 118 7.33 -5.80 9.27
C GLN A 118 7.85 -5.19 7.98
N VAL A 119 8.62 -5.97 7.23
CA VAL A 119 9.05 -5.62 5.88
C VAL A 119 8.12 -6.28 4.89
N TYR A 120 7.44 -5.47 4.09
CA TYR A 120 6.64 -5.90 2.96
C TYR A 120 7.42 -5.72 1.67
N ALA A 121 7.14 -6.60 0.72
CA ALA A 121 7.71 -6.56 -0.62
C ALA A 121 6.60 -6.77 -1.65
N TYR A 122 6.60 -5.95 -2.70
CA TYR A 122 5.59 -5.99 -3.75
C TYR A 122 6.24 -6.02 -5.12
N ASN A 123 5.72 -6.88 -5.98
CA ASN A 123 6.13 -7.00 -7.37
C ASN A 123 4.99 -6.60 -8.29
N LYS A 124 5.32 -6.16 -9.51
CA LYS A 124 4.31 -6.08 -10.57
C LYS A 124 3.89 -7.51 -10.92
N SER A 125 2.59 -7.75 -11.00
CA SER A 125 2.06 -9.03 -11.47
C SER A 125 2.52 -9.28 -12.91
N ASN A 126 2.94 -10.51 -13.19
CA ASN A 126 3.28 -10.94 -14.55
C ASN A 126 2.03 -11.20 -15.41
N ASN A 127 0.85 -11.16 -14.80
CA ASN A 127 -0.41 -11.29 -15.54
C ASN A 127 -0.75 -9.98 -16.26
N LYS A 128 -1.61 -10.05 -17.29
CA LYS A 128 -2.04 -8.88 -18.07
C LYS A 128 -2.78 -7.82 -17.24
N GLU A 129 -3.17 -8.15 -16.01
CA GLU A 129 -3.75 -7.20 -15.08
C GLU A 129 -2.64 -6.39 -14.44
N ASN A 130 -2.67 -5.09 -14.69
CA ASN A 130 -1.76 -4.04 -14.23
C ASN A 130 -1.71 -3.88 -12.69
N LYS A 131 -1.53 -4.96 -11.94
CA LYS A 131 -1.65 -5.02 -10.48
C LYS A 131 -0.30 -5.25 -9.81
N PHE A 132 -0.11 -4.64 -8.65
CA PHE A 132 0.91 -5.07 -7.70
C PHE A 132 0.43 -6.31 -6.94
N VAL A 133 1.36 -7.20 -6.62
CA VAL A 133 1.14 -8.39 -5.79
C VAL A 133 2.18 -8.46 -4.69
N LYS A 134 1.75 -8.84 -3.49
CA LYS A 134 2.64 -9.08 -2.35
C LYS A 134 3.55 -10.27 -2.65
N ASN A 135 4.84 -10.12 -2.39
CA ASN A 135 5.81 -11.19 -2.51
C ASN A 135 5.68 -12.13 -1.30
N MET A 136 4.90 -13.21 -1.47
CA MET A 136 4.59 -14.12 -0.36
C MET A 136 5.80 -14.85 0.21
N THR A 137 6.85 -15.06 -0.59
CA THR A 137 8.11 -15.65 -0.09
C THR A 137 8.78 -14.75 0.93
N LEU A 138 8.82 -13.45 0.68
CA LEU A 138 9.39 -12.48 1.63
C LEU A 138 8.45 -12.17 2.78
N TYR A 139 7.14 -12.14 2.54
CA TYR A 139 6.14 -11.94 3.59
C TYR A 139 6.19 -13.02 4.67
N HIS A 140 6.45 -14.27 4.29
CA HIS A 140 6.59 -15.39 5.23
C HIS A 140 8.01 -15.59 5.77
N ASP A 141 8.98 -14.75 5.38
CA ASP A 141 10.32 -14.80 5.95
C ASP A 141 10.28 -14.23 7.38
N ARG A 142 10.56 -15.10 8.36
CA ARG A 142 10.55 -14.74 9.78
C ARG A 142 11.63 -13.74 10.15
N GLU A 143 12.68 -13.62 9.35
CA GLU A 143 13.72 -12.61 9.55
C GLU A 143 13.20 -11.20 9.22
N LEU A 144 12.16 -11.07 8.39
CA LEU A 144 11.62 -9.80 7.91
C LEU A 144 10.48 -9.24 8.77
N THR A 145 10.29 -9.80 9.97
CA THR A 145 9.35 -9.33 10.98
C THR A 145 9.94 -9.50 12.36
N GLY A 146 9.63 -8.61 13.29
CA GLY A 146 10.08 -8.78 14.66
C GLY A 146 9.99 -7.54 15.54
N MET A 147 10.19 -7.76 16.83
CA MET A 147 10.09 -6.74 17.87
C MET A 147 11.46 -6.10 18.17
N GLU A 148 11.46 -4.78 18.30
CA GLU A 148 12.50 -4.03 18.98
C GLU A 148 11.96 -3.57 20.35
N GLY A 149 12.62 -3.97 21.43
CA GLY A 149 12.20 -3.62 22.80
C GLY A 149 12.11 -4.85 23.69
N MET A 150 10.93 -5.09 24.28
CA MET A 150 10.65 -6.25 25.12
C MET A 150 9.52 -7.08 24.51
N SER A 151 9.73 -8.39 24.44
CA SER A 151 8.73 -9.38 24.03
C SER A 151 8.70 -10.49 25.06
N ASP A 152 7.55 -10.74 25.66
CA ASP A 152 7.34 -11.79 26.66
C ASP A 152 8.39 -11.75 27.78
N SER A 153 8.60 -10.55 28.33
CA SER A 153 9.59 -10.28 29.39
C SER A 153 11.07 -10.49 29.00
N THR A 154 11.35 -10.69 27.70
CA THR A 154 12.71 -10.85 27.17
C THR A 154 13.06 -9.67 26.27
N ILE A 155 14.32 -9.21 26.33
CA ILE A 155 14.81 -8.18 25.41
C ILE A 155 14.81 -8.76 23.99
N SER A 156 14.15 -8.07 23.07
CA SER A 156 14.11 -8.39 21.65
C SER A 156 14.77 -7.27 20.85
N SER A 157 15.53 -7.64 19.82
CA SER A 157 16.06 -6.67 18.88
C SER A 157 15.78 -7.11 17.45
N PHE A 158 15.19 -6.21 16.67
CA PHE A 158 14.92 -6.43 15.27
C PHE A 158 16.00 -5.76 14.42
N LYS A 159 16.53 -6.45 13.42
CA LYS A 159 17.70 -5.95 12.69
C LYS A 159 17.36 -5.07 11.50
N TYR A 160 16.23 -5.29 10.83
CA TYR A 160 16.01 -4.76 9.47
C TYR A 160 15.11 -3.52 9.47
N LYS A 161 15.48 -2.51 10.27
CA LYS A 161 14.69 -1.28 10.48
C LYS A 161 14.88 -0.27 9.34
N THR A 162 15.98 -0.38 8.59
CA THR A 162 16.34 0.56 7.52
C THR A 162 16.43 -0.10 6.15
N ALA A 163 16.27 0.70 5.09
CA ALA A 163 16.45 0.25 3.71
C ALA A 163 17.82 -0.43 3.48
N THR A 164 18.89 0.12 4.05
CA THR A 164 20.25 -0.42 3.89
C THR A 164 20.38 -1.83 4.49
N GLU A 165 19.82 -2.04 5.67
CA GLU A 165 19.87 -3.35 6.35
C GLU A 165 19.07 -4.40 5.59
N VAL A 166 17.85 -4.05 5.15
CA VAL A 166 17.02 -4.95 4.34
C VAL A 166 17.72 -5.26 3.02
N LYS A 167 18.23 -4.27 2.29
CA LYS A 167 18.96 -4.50 1.03
C LYS A 167 20.15 -5.45 1.21
N LYS A 168 20.91 -5.30 2.29
CA LYS A 168 22.03 -6.19 2.60
C LYS A 168 21.56 -7.63 2.83
N TYR A 169 20.46 -7.81 3.56
CA TYR A 169 19.87 -9.12 3.81
C TYR A 169 19.35 -9.78 2.53
N ILE A 170 18.54 -9.05 1.76
CA ILE A 170 17.98 -9.54 0.49
C ILE A 170 19.09 -9.93 -0.49
N ASN A 171 20.15 -9.13 -0.58
CA ASN A 171 21.27 -9.44 -1.47
C ASN A 171 22.00 -10.71 -1.06
N LYS A 172 22.28 -10.88 0.24
CA LYS A 172 22.96 -12.06 0.77
C LYS A 172 22.10 -13.33 0.63
N THR A 173 20.84 -13.27 1.04
CA THR A 173 19.99 -14.46 1.22
C THR A 173 19.30 -14.88 -0.08
N TYR A 174 18.76 -13.92 -0.83
CA TYR A 174 17.94 -14.20 -2.01
C TYR A 174 18.70 -13.99 -3.31
N ASN A 175 19.46 -12.90 -3.45
CA ASN A 175 20.19 -12.63 -4.69
C ASN A 175 21.54 -13.34 -4.78
N LYS A 176 22.07 -13.85 -3.66
CA LYS A 176 23.40 -14.47 -3.52
C LYS A 176 24.51 -13.57 -4.09
N LYS A 177 24.49 -12.30 -3.69
CA LYS A 177 25.46 -11.26 -4.05
C LYS A 177 26.25 -10.77 -2.85
#